data_AF-A0AAD7S5B8-F1
#
_entry.id   AF-A0AAD7S5B8-F1
#
_cell.length_a   1.000
_cell.length_b   1.000
_cell.length_c   1.000
_cell.angle_alpha   90.00
_cell.angle_beta   90.00
_cell.angle_gamma   90.00
#
_symmetry.space_group_name_H-M   'P 1'
#
loop_
_entity.id
_entity.type
_entity.pdbx_description
1 polymer ?
#
loop_
_entity_poly.entity_id
_entity_poly.type
_entity_poly.pdbx_seq_one_letter_code
_entity_poly.pdbx_strand_id
1 'polypeptide(L)'
;MSCTIAFYSISMTKMVNVFNLSIGNTLNADKAFTERLAAKAFLTEVECVEDCDIILAFCPISSRTGVDVGEALQRIPDHKPAILVMIHHTYDTKYIVPENRNEIRSDVLAVDILFHERKGLLNCQHNDLAVDTVLGKLNPQQPVWHKPRKIWIFIRSLTEVDHVEDCDIILAFFPISSRTGVDIGEALQRIPDHKSAILVMIHHTYDPNYIVPENRNEIRSDVLAVDILFHEKKGLLNCQRNDLAVDTVLGKLNPQQPVWPKPQKIWIPIVILVSVILFLFFSQFGSQFTLPTSRLLLYRDASTLLGEPEPEPVPAHPTPPYPPLVH
;
A
#
# COMPACT_ATOMS: atom_id res chain seq x y z
N MET A 1 25.65 -24.46 15.64
CA MET A 1 24.51 -23.64 16.09
C MET A 1 23.40 -24.61 16.45
N SER A 2 22.80 -24.49 17.63
CA SER A 2 21.67 -25.34 18.06
C SER A 2 20.42 -24.98 17.26
N CYS A 3 19.53 -25.95 17.04
CA CYS A 3 18.15 -25.68 16.64
C CYS A 3 17.49 -24.80 17.71
N THR A 4 16.80 -23.75 17.30
CA THR A 4 15.99 -22.90 18.19
C THR A 4 14.53 -23.14 17.85
N ILE A 5 13.74 -23.53 18.85
CA ILE A 5 12.29 -23.70 18.72
C ILE A 5 11.64 -22.57 19.48
N ALA A 6 10.72 -21.86 18.83
CA ALA A 6 9.89 -20.86 19.46
C ALA A 6 8.41 -21.22 19.27
N PHE A 7 7.62 -20.94 20.29
CA PHE A 7 6.20 -21.28 20.35
C PHE A 7 5.39 -20.04 20.06
N TYR A 8 4.39 -20.15 19.19
CA TYR A 8 3.60 -19.01 18.77
C TYR A 8 2.10 -19.30 18.83
N SER A 9 1.35 -18.38 19.42
CA SER A 9 -0.09 -18.33 19.24
C SER A 9 -0.43 -17.42 18.05
N ILE A 10 -1.42 -17.85 17.27
CA ILE A 10 -2.09 -17.00 16.31
C ILE A 10 -3.07 -16.16 17.13
N SER A 11 -2.58 -15.04 17.66
CA SER A 11 -3.48 -13.99 18.09
C SER A 11 -4.14 -13.46 16.83
N MET A 12 -5.48 -13.54 16.75
CA MET A 12 -6.19 -12.75 15.75
C MET A 12 -5.81 -11.30 16.02
N THR A 13 -4.89 -10.75 15.21
CA THR A 13 -4.51 -9.34 15.27
C THR A 13 -5.79 -8.55 15.42
N LYS A 14 -5.96 -7.85 16.55
CA LYS A 14 -7.22 -7.17 16.89
C LYS A 14 -7.70 -6.45 15.62
N MET A 15 -8.84 -6.86 15.09
CA MET A 15 -9.46 -6.15 13.98
C MET A 15 -9.72 -4.73 14.47
N VAL A 16 -9.16 -3.75 13.76
CA VAL A 16 -9.35 -2.35 14.10
C VAL A 16 -10.54 -1.85 13.29
N ASN A 17 -11.59 -1.41 13.99
CA ASN A 17 -12.74 -0.79 13.35
C ASN A 17 -12.38 0.65 12.98
N VAL A 18 -12.48 0.99 11.70
CA VAL A 18 -12.12 2.28 11.14
C VAL A 18 -13.36 2.98 10.60
N PHE A 19 -13.59 4.22 10.99
CA PHE A 19 -14.58 5.08 10.36
C PHE A 19 -13.89 6.06 9.39
N ASN A 20 -14.25 6.01 8.12
CA ASN A 20 -13.73 6.90 7.10
C ASN A 20 -14.57 8.18 7.01
N LEU A 21 -13.97 9.32 7.35
CA LEU A 21 -14.60 10.64 7.29
C LEU A 21 -14.01 11.44 6.13
N SER A 22 -14.72 11.52 5.00
CA SER A 22 -14.27 12.31 3.84
C SER A 22 -14.78 13.75 3.92
N ILE A 23 -13.85 14.71 3.92
CA ILE A 23 -14.12 16.13 4.17
C ILE A 23 -13.96 16.90 2.86
N GLY A 24 -14.89 16.65 1.95
CA GLY A 24 -14.86 17.16 0.58
C GLY A 24 -14.65 16.04 -0.44
N ASN A 25 -14.37 16.42 -1.69
CA ASN A 25 -14.18 15.45 -2.78
C ASN A 25 -12.75 14.92 -2.80
N THR A 26 -12.58 13.67 -2.40
CA THR A 26 -11.30 12.95 -2.32
C THR A 26 -10.88 12.32 -3.65
N LEU A 27 -11.75 12.30 -4.67
CA LEU A 27 -11.51 11.63 -5.96
C LEU A 27 -11.07 10.16 -5.80
N ASN A 28 -11.67 9.44 -4.84
CA ASN A 28 -11.37 8.05 -4.45
C ASN A 28 -9.97 7.83 -3.85
N ALA A 29 -9.23 8.89 -3.54
CA ALA A 29 -7.94 8.76 -2.85
C ALA A 29 -8.09 8.16 -1.45
N ASP A 30 -9.20 8.45 -0.77
CA ASP A 30 -9.61 7.86 0.51
C ASP A 30 -9.73 6.33 0.44
N LYS A 31 -10.49 5.82 -0.55
CA LYS A 31 -10.65 4.38 -0.79
C LYS A 31 -9.33 3.73 -1.13
N ALA A 32 -8.57 4.30 -2.07
CA ALA A 32 -7.29 3.76 -2.48
C ALA A 32 -6.26 3.72 -1.34
N PHE A 33 -6.28 4.70 -0.44
CA PHE A 33 -5.41 4.72 0.74
C PHE A 33 -5.87 3.68 1.77
N THR A 34 -7.17 3.60 2.04
CA THR A 34 -7.75 2.60 2.96
C THR A 34 -7.49 1.17 2.47
N GLU A 35 -7.60 0.90 1.18
CA GLU A 35 -7.24 -0.38 0.56
C GLU A 35 -5.76 -0.73 0.77
N ARG A 36 -4.84 0.25 0.65
CA ARG A 36 -3.42 0.03 0.95
C ARG A 36 -3.16 -0.30 2.42
N LEU A 37 -3.95 0.28 3.34
CA LEU A 37 -3.88 -0.05 4.76
C LEU A 37 -4.43 -1.46 5.02
N ALA A 38 -5.60 -1.79 4.48
CA ALA A 38 -6.24 -3.10 4.62
C ALA A 38 -5.42 -4.23 3.98
N ALA A 39 -4.61 -3.94 2.96
CA ALA A 39 -3.65 -4.90 2.39
C ALA A 39 -2.49 -5.25 3.36
N LYS A 40 -2.27 -4.45 4.41
CA LYS A 40 -1.17 -4.59 5.37
C LYS A 40 -1.62 -4.84 6.82
N ALA A 41 -2.90 -4.61 7.14
CA ALA A 41 -3.47 -4.78 8.47
C ALA A 41 -4.92 -5.27 8.40
N PHE A 42 -5.37 -5.93 9.46
CA PHE A 42 -6.76 -6.37 9.62
C PHE A 42 -7.63 -5.19 10.06
N LEU A 43 -8.23 -4.51 9.08
CA LEU A 43 -9.13 -3.38 9.29
C LEU A 43 -10.55 -3.76 8.91
N THR A 44 -11.52 -3.23 9.65
CA THR A 44 -12.95 -3.31 9.29
C THR A 44 -13.48 -1.90 9.18
N GLU A 45 -13.99 -1.54 8.01
CA GLU A 45 -14.66 -0.25 7.84
C GLU A 45 -16.05 -0.32 8.47
N VAL A 46 -16.37 0.65 9.33
CA VAL A 46 -17.67 0.77 9.99
C VAL A 46 -18.40 2.03 9.51
N GLU A 47 -19.73 2.00 9.53
CA GLU A 47 -20.57 3.10 9.04
C GLU A 47 -20.87 4.16 10.10
N CYS A 48 -20.56 3.88 11.38
CA CYS A 48 -20.84 4.78 12.50
C CYS A 48 -19.57 5.08 13.31
N VAL A 49 -19.45 6.34 13.77
CA VAL A 49 -18.32 6.81 14.58
C VAL A 49 -18.27 6.09 15.92
N GLU A 50 -19.43 5.73 16.47
CA GLU A 50 -19.57 5.10 17.77
C GLU A 50 -18.90 3.73 17.79
N ASP A 51 -19.01 2.99 16.69
CA ASP A 51 -18.52 1.62 16.50
C ASP A 51 -17.04 1.54 16.12
N CYS A 52 -16.41 2.68 15.80
CA CYS A 52 -15.01 2.72 15.38
C CYS A 52 -14.04 2.77 16.57
N ASP A 53 -12.89 2.12 16.42
CA ASP A 53 -11.75 2.31 17.31
C ASP A 53 -11.03 3.64 16.98
N ILE A 54 -11.06 4.05 15.70
CA ILE A 54 -10.34 5.22 15.19
C ILE A 54 -10.98 5.80 13.93
N ILE A 55 -10.83 7.10 13.75
CA ILE A 55 -11.32 7.84 12.57
C ILE A 55 -10.16 8.09 11.60
N LEU A 56 -10.35 7.78 10.31
CA LEU A 56 -9.50 8.27 9.23
C LEU A 56 -10.22 9.45 8.56
N ALA A 57 -9.77 10.67 8.86
CA ALA A 57 -10.33 11.89 8.30
C ALA A 57 -9.56 12.32 7.05
N PHE A 58 -10.19 12.26 5.88
CA PHE A 58 -9.59 12.58 4.59
C PHE A 58 -9.87 14.03 4.20
N CYS A 59 -8.82 14.83 4.07
CA CYS A 59 -8.88 16.26 3.80
C CYS A 59 -8.14 16.59 2.49
N PRO A 60 -8.84 16.75 1.35
CA PRO A 60 -8.22 17.25 0.12
C PRO A 60 -7.80 18.71 0.26
N ILE A 61 -6.53 18.99 0.01
CA ILE A 61 -5.97 20.35 0.05
C ILE A 61 -6.21 21.00 -1.31
N SER A 62 -7.17 21.92 -1.36
CA SER A 62 -7.71 22.48 -2.61
C SER A 62 -7.28 23.92 -2.84
N SER A 63 -7.03 24.69 -1.77
CA SER A 63 -6.74 26.11 -1.88
C SER A 63 -5.67 26.58 -0.91
N ARG A 64 -5.88 26.37 0.39
CA ARG A 64 -5.03 26.86 1.48
C ARG A 64 -5.08 25.86 2.62
N THR A 65 -3.94 25.25 2.91
CA THR A 65 -3.78 24.22 3.94
C THR A 65 -4.45 24.58 5.26
N GLY A 66 -4.28 25.81 5.77
CA GLY A 66 -4.88 26.20 7.07
C GLY A 66 -6.41 26.20 7.07
N VAL A 67 -7.06 26.64 5.99
CA VAL A 67 -8.53 26.67 5.91
C VAL A 67 -9.08 25.24 5.79
N ASP A 68 -8.51 24.47 4.86
CA ASP A 68 -8.94 23.10 4.60
C ASP A 68 -8.74 22.21 5.85
N VAL A 69 -7.60 22.35 6.54
CA VAL A 69 -7.29 21.64 7.79
C VAL A 69 -8.16 22.11 8.95
N GLY A 70 -8.38 23.42 9.10
CA GLY A 70 -9.25 23.96 10.15
C GLY A 70 -10.68 23.44 10.05
N GLU A 71 -11.23 23.39 8.82
CA GLU A 71 -12.52 22.76 8.55
C GLU A 71 -12.53 21.25 8.84
N ALA A 72 -11.42 20.57 8.52
CA ALA A 72 -11.31 19.14 8.79
C ALA A 72 -11.36 18.85 10.30
N LEU A 73 -10.59 19.59 11.09
CA LEU A 73 -10.52 19.42 12.53
C LEU A 73 -11.86 19.71 13.23
N GLN A 74 -12.65 20.67 12.74
CA GLN A 74 -13.99 20.94 13.28
C GLN A 74 -14.97 19.78 13.09
N ARG A 75 -14.76 18.95 12.07
CA ARG A 75 -15.60 17.77 11.79
C ARG A 75 -15.12 16.51 12.51
N ILE A 76 -13.91 16.50 13.06
CA ILE A 76 -13.36 15.36 13.80
C ILE A 76 -13.81 15.44 15.26
N PRO A 77 -14.59 14.46 15.76
CA PRO A 77 -15.03 14.42 17.16
C PRO A 77 -13.86 14.38 18.15
N ASP A 78 -13.97 15.15 19.23
CA ASP A 78 -12.90 15.32 20.23
C ASP A 78 -12.70 14.09 21.14
N HIS A 79 -13.66 13.17 21.17
CA HIS A 79 -13.71 12.03 22.09
C HIS A 79 -13.29 10.70 21.43
N LYS A 80 -12.87 10.73 20.16
CA LYS A 80 -12.42 9.55 19.41
C LYS A 80 -11.01 9.79 18.86
N PRO A 81 -10.09 8.80 18.93
CA PRO A 81 -8.80 8.90 18.27
C PRO A 81 -8.99 9.15 16.77
N ALA A 82 -8.17 10.03 16.19
CA ALA A 82 -8.27 10.37 14.79
C ALA A 82 -6.91 10.52 14.13
N ILE A 83 -6.89 10.20 12.83
CA ILE A 83 -5.79 10.46 11.92
C ILE A 83 -6.32 11.37 10.81
N LEU A 84 -5.72 12.53 10.67
CA LEU A 84 -5.97 13.45 9.56
C LEU A 84 -5.05 13.10 8.39
N VAL A 85 -5.65 12.68 7.27
CA VAL A 85 -4.99 12.34 6.02
C VAL A 85 -5.16 13.50 5.04
N MET A 86 -4.12 14.32 4.88
CA MET A 86 -4.12 15.47 3.97
C MET A 86 -3.75 15.04 2.56
N ILE A 87 -4.63 15.29 1.60
CA ILE A 87 -4.49 14.83 0.21
C ILE A 87 -4.00 15.99 -0.65
N HIS A 88 -2.73 15.93 -1.03
CA HIS A 88 -2.07 16.93 -1.86
C HIS A 88 -2.17 16.54 -3.33
N HIS A 89 -2.82 17.40 -4.11
CA HIS A 89 -2.93 17.24 -5.54
C HIS A 89 -1.61 17.61 -6.23
N THR A 90 -0.92 16.62 -6.78
CA THR A 90 0.35 16.82 -7.49
C THR A 90 0.64 15.66 -8.43
N TYR A 91 1.27 15.95 -9.57
CA TYR A 91 1.79 14.92 -10.46
C TYR A 91 3.19 14.42 -10.06
N ASP A 92 3.91 15.19 -9.24
CA ASP A 92 5.30 14.95 -8.84
C ASP A 92 5.39 13.98 -7.65
N THR A 93 6.01 12.82 -7.87
CA THR A 93 6.21 11.79 -6.84
C THR A 93 7.26 12.17 -5.80
N LYS A 94 8.00 13.26 -6.01
CA LYS A 94 9.01 13.81 -5.12
C LYS A 94 8.59 15.15 -4.52
N TYR A 95 7.32 15.54 -4.69
CA TYR A 95 6.79 16.77 -4.12
C TYR A 95 7.05 16.81 -2.61
N ILE A 96 7.64 17.92 -2.16
CA ILE A 96 7.90 18.18 -0.74
C ILE A 96 6.73 19.00 -0.23
N VAL A 97 5.96 18.40 0.66
CA VAL A 97 4.87 19.10 1.33
C VAL A 97 5.45 20.05 2.37
N PRO A 98 5.09 21.34 2.37
CA PRO A 98 5.50 22.28 3.40
C PRO A 98 5.02 21.82 4.78
N GLU A 99 5.90 21.84 5.78
CA GLU A 99 5.54 21.53 7.17
C GLU A 99 4.73 22.68 7.76
N ASN A 100 3.41 22.65 7.57
CA ASN A 100 2.49 23.55 8.25
C ASN A 100 1.51 22.74 9.12
N ARG A 101 1.90 22.50 10.37
CA ARG A 101 1.15 21.65 11.34
C ARG A 101 0.71 22.40 12.59
N ASN A 102 0.91 23.72 12.64
CA ASN A 102 0.72 24.53 13.85
C ASN A 102 -0.74 24.56 14.35
N GLU A 103 -1.70 24.27 13.48
CA GLU A 103 -3.13 24.32 13.78
C GLU A 103 -3.72 22.94 14.11
N ILE A 104 -2.92 21.88 14.05
CA ILE A 104 -3.37 20.50 14.29
C ILE A 104 -3.40 20.22 15.79
N ARG A 105 -4.52 19.70 16.29
CA ARG A 105 -4.67 19.31 17.70
C ARG A 105 -3.68 18.20 18.07
N SER A 106 -3.14 18.23 19.29
CA SER A 106 -2.10 17.30 19.74
C SER A 106 -2.53 15.83 19.79
N ASP A 107 -3.83 15.58 19.90
CA ASP A 107 -4.45 14.24 19.94
C ASP A 107 -4.69 13.65 18.53
N VAL A 108 -4.56 14.46 17.48
CA VAL A 108 -4.78 14.06 16.08
C VAL A 108 -3.43 13.82 15.39
N LEU A 109 -3.21 12.59 14.94
CA LEU A 109 -2.04 12.30 14.09
C LEU A 109 -2.31 12.83 12.68
N ALA A 110 -1.35 13.54 12.09
CA ALA A 110 -1.48 14.06 10.73
C ALA A 110 -0.48 13.41 9.78
N VAL A 111 -0.96 12.96 8.62
CA VAL A 111 -0.14 12.41 7.54
C VAL A 111 -0.48 13.08 6.21
N ASP A 112 0.52 13.19 5.35
CA ASP A 112 0.42 13.79 4.03
C ASP A 112 0.46 12.68 2.97
N ILE A 113 -0.44 12.75 1.99
CA ILE A 113 -0.45 11.83 0.84
C ILE A 113 -0.49 12.61 -0.47
N LEU A 114 0.22 12.10 -1.47
CA LEU A 114 0.28 12.67 -2.81
C LEU A 114 -0.68 11.93 -3.74
N PHE A 115 -1.49 12.68 -4.46
CA PHE A 115 -2.53 12.17 -5.35
C PHE A 115 -2.56 12.96 -6.66
N HIS A 116 -2.97 12.31 -7.76
CA HIS A 116 -3.30 12.98 -9.01
C HIS A 116 -4.53 12.35 -9.64
N GLU A 117 -5.46 13.14 -10.16
CA GLU A 117 -6.76 12.69 -10.68
C GLU A 117 -6.63 11.64 -11.80
N ARG A 118 -5.57 11.71 -12.61
CA ARG A 118 -5.28 10.71 -13.67
C ARG A 118 -4.52 9.47 -13.20
N LYS A 119 -3.77 9.55 -12.09
CA LYS A 119 -2.93 8.45 -11.59
C LYS A 119 -3.51 7.78 -10.35
N GLY A 120 -4.51 8.38 -9.73
CA GLY A 120 -4.96 8.03 -8.39
C GLY A 120 -3.91 8.38 -7.33
N LEU A 121 -3.95 7.63 -6.23
CA LEU A 121 -2.96 7.70 -5.16
C LEU A 121 -1.57 7.34 -5.70
N LEU A 122 -0.60 8.24 -5.58
CA LEU A 122 0.72 8.03 -6.18
C LEU A 122 1.44 6.83 -5.55
N ASN A 123 2.21 6.11 -6.36
CA ASN A 123 3.12 5.07 -5.89
C ASN A 123 4.50 5.70 -5.66
N CYS A 124 4.77 6.14 -4.44
CA CYS A 124 5.98 6.86 -4.08
C CYS A 124 6.36 6.63 -2.61
N GLN A 125 7.63 6.88 -2.29
CA GLN A 125 8.16 6.73 -0.94
C GLN A 125 7.41 7.58 0.09
N HIS A 126 6.92 8.77 -0.29
CA HIS A 126 6.15 9.64 0.59
C HIS A 126 4.86 8.94 1.06
N ASN A 127 4.08 8.38 0.14
CA ASN A 127 2.85 7.66 0.46
C ASN A 127 3.13 6.34 1.19
N ASP A 128 4.24 5.67 0.90
CA ASP A 128 4.66 4.47 1.65
C ASP A 128 4.94 4.81 3.11
N LEU A 129 5.63 5.92 3.39
CA LEU A 129 5.89 6.40 4.74
C LEU A 129 4.60 6.83 5.46
N ALA A 130 3.66 7.47 4.76
CA ALA A 130 2.36 7.81 5.32
C ALA A 130 1.59 6.55 5.74
N VAL A 131 1.55 5.53 4.88
CA VAL A 131 0.95 4.22 5.21
C VAL A 131 1.62 3.60 6.44
N ASP A 132 2.95 3.54 6.47
CA ASP A 132 3.67 2.92 7.58
C ASP A 132 3.46 3.70 8.90
N THR A 133 3.36 5.03 8.84
CA THR A 133 3.05 5.90 9.99
C THR A 133 1.66 5.63 10.55
N VAL A 134 0.65 5.53 9.67
CA VAL A 134 -0.73 5.20 10.07
C VAL A 134 -0.79 3.81 10.69
N LEU A 135 -0.15 2.80 10.09
CA LEU A 135 -0.13 1.44 10.63
C LEU A 135 0.49 1.38 12.03
N GLY A 136 1.58 2.12 12.26
CA GLY A 136 2.18 2.22 13.60
C GLY A 136 1.25 2.84 14.65
N LYS A 137 0.37 3.77 14.24
CA LYS A 137 -0.65 4.35 15.14
C LYS A 137 -1.82 3.41 15.39
N LEU A 138 -2.26 2.67 14.37
CA LEU A 138 -3.35 1.69 14.47
C LEU A 138 -2.98 0.52 15.40
N ASN A 139 -1.69 0.25 15.60
CA ASN A 139 -1.23 -0.80 16.48
C ASN A 139 0.10 -0.40 17.17
N PRO A 140 0.05 0.30 18.32
CA PRO A 140 1.22 0.89 18.98
C PRO A 140 2.18 -0.13 19.62
N GLN A 141 1.85 -1.43 19.66
CA GLN A 141 2.81 -2.49 20.00
C GLN A 141 3.78 -2.82 18.84
N GLN A 142 3.65 -2.13 17.70
CA GLN A 142 4.54 -2.29 16.55
C GLN A 142 5.81 -1.43 16.67
N PRO A 143 7.02 -2.02 16.69
CA PRO A 143 8.23 -1.27 16.40
C PRO A 143 8.27 -0.86 14.91
N VAL A 144 8.52 0.42 14.65
CA VAL A 144 8.69 1.00 13.30
C VAL A 144 10.02 0.52 12.74
N TRP A 145 9.99 -0.41 11.78
CA TRP A 145 11.19 -0.87 11.06
C TRP A 145 11.08 -0.48 9.59
N HIS A 146 12.07 0.24 9.08
CA HIS A 146 12.13 0.64 7.67
C HIS A 146 12.28 -0.59 6.75
N LYS A 147 11.17 -0.93 6.07
CA LYS A 147 10.97 -2.01 5.08
C LYS A 147 10.89 -3.45 5.62
N PRO A 148 9.74 -3.89 6.14
CA PRO A 148 9.51 -5.31 6.39
C PRO A 148 9.22 -6.05 5.06
N ARG A 149 9.85 -7.21 4.86
CA ARG A 149 9.41 -8.17 3.84
C ARG A 149 8.09 -8.82 4.26
N LYS A 150 7.32 -9.34 3.29
CA LYS A 150 6.00 -9.97 3.50
C LYS A 150 5.94 -10.97 4.69
N ILE A 151 6.98 -11.79 4.89
CA ILE A 151 7.03 -12.75 6.01
C ILE A 151 7.12 -12.07 7.38
N TRP A 152 7.83 -10.95 7.48
CA TRP A 152 7.96 -10.22 8.75
C TRP A 152 6.69 -9.47 9.10
N ILE A 153 5.91 -9.01 8.11
CA ILE A 153 4.60 -8.39 8.34
C ILE A 153 3.64 -9.38 9.02
N PHE A 154 3.77 -10.68 8.74
CA PHE A 154 2.85 -11.70 9.24
C PHE A 154 3.40 -12.50 10.44
N ILE A 155 4.72 -12.72 10.56
CA ILE A 155 5.31 -13.16 11.84
C ILE A 155 4.96 -12.14 12.95
N ARG A 156 4.77 -10.86 12.60
CA ARG A 156 4.31 -9.80 13.53
C ARG A 156 2.87 -9.95 14.04
N SER A 157 2.03 -10.80 13.44
CA SER A 157 0.72 -11.14 14.01
C SER A 157 0.77 -12.39 14.91
N LEU A 158 1.91 -13.08 14.94
CA LEU A 158 2.13 -14.18 15.86
C LEU A 158 2.62 -13.62 17.20
N THR A 159 2.05 -14.12 18.29
CA THR A 159 2.49 -13.80 19.65
C THR A 159 3.34 -14.96 20.15
N GLU A 160 4.58 -14.70 20.52
CA GLU A 160 5.42 -15.72 21.16
C GLU A 160 4.85 -16.05 22.54
N VAL A 161 4.76 -17.33 22.87
CA VAL A 161 4.23 -17.83 24.13
C VAL A 161 5.27 -18.71 24.81
N ASP A 162 5.24 -18.75 26.15
CA ASP A 162 6.24 -19.49 26.94
C ASP A 162 6.00 -21.01 26.96
N HIS A 163 4.77 -21.45 26.67
CA HIS A 163 4.33 -22.83 26.79
C HIS A 163 3.75 -23.38 25.49
N VAL A 164 4.03 -24.67 25.21
CA VAL A 164 3.59 -25.37 24.00
C VAL A 164 2.07 -25.52 23.97
N GLU A 165 1.47 -25.67 25.14
CA GLU A 165 0.03 -25.85 25.31
C GLU A 165 -0.73 -24.65 24.77
N ASP A 166 -0.19 -23.45 24.99
CA ASP A 166 -0.77 -22.15 24.62
C ASP A 166 -0.54 -21.78 23.15
N CYS A 167 0.31 -22.52 22.42
CA CYS A 167 0.63 -22.21 21.03
C CYS A 167 -0.32 -22.91 20.04
N ASP A 168 -0.75 -22.17 19.01
CA ASP A 168 -1.51 -22.74 17.87
C ASP A 168 -0.58 -23.37 16.84
N ILE A 169 0.65 -22.82 16.75
CA ILE A 169 1.67 -23.28 15.82
C ILE A 169 3.07 -23.13 16.39
N ILE A 170 3.93 -24.07 16.04
CA ILE A 170 5.35 -24.05 16.41
C ILE A 170 6.16 -23.57 15.20
N LEU A 171 7.03 -22.57 15.38
CA LEU A 171 8.05 -22.23 14.38
C LEU A 171 9.42 -22.69 14.89
N ALA A 172 9.98 -23.68 14.21
CA ALA A 172 11.30 -24.21 14.51
C ALA A 172 12.32 -23.68 13.50
N PHE A 173 13.32 -22.93 13.95
CA PHE A 173 14.38 -22.37 13.12
C PHE A 173 15.61 -23.27 13.15
N PHE A 174 15.94 -23.83 12.00
CA PHE A 174 16.98 -24.84 11.86
C PHE A 174 18.13 -24.34 10.97
N PRO A 175 19.21 -23.81 11.55
CA PRO A 175 20.37 -23.37 10.77
C PRO A 175 21.15 -24.57 10.22
N ILE A 176 21.28 -24.63 8.89
CA ILE A 176 22.01 -25.68 8.18
C ILE A 176 23.48 -25.25 8.04
N SER A 177 24.33 -25.73 8.95
CA SER A 177 25.78 -25.60 8.82
C SER A 177 26.35 -26.77 8.01
N SER A 178 27.10 -26.47 6.95
CA SER A 178 27.41 -27.38 5.85
C SER A 178 28.30 -28.61 6.16
N ARG A 179 28.58 -29.00 7.42
CA ARG A 179 29.64 -29.99 7.70
C ARG A 179 29.41 -31.03 8.78
N THR A 180 28.36 -30.98 9.57
CA THR A 180 28.02 -32.08 10.48
C THR A 180 26.53 -32.19 10.48
N GLY A 181 26.01 -33.34 10.06
CA GLY A 181 24.59 -33.63 10.11
C GLY A 181 24.08 -33.36 11.52
N VAL A 182 23.45 -32.21 11.70
CA VAL A 182 22.51 -32.04 12.79
C VAL A 182 21.28 -32.74 12.27
N ASP A 183 20.90 -33.82 12.95
CA ASP A 183 19.85 -34.73 12.53
C ASP A 183 18.51 -33.97 12.50
N ILE A 184 17.92 -33.83 11.31
CA ILE A 184 16.58 -33.27 11.16
C ILE A 184 15.61 -34.07 12.05
N GLY A 185 15.84 -35.38 12.20
CA GLY A 185 15.14 -36.25 13.14
C GLY A 185 15.21 -35.76 14.59
N GLU A 186 16.36 -35.27 15.07
CA GLU A 186 16.45 -34.70 16.43
C GLU A 186 15.67 -33.39 16.59
N ALA A 187 15.60 -32.55 15.55
CA ALA A 187 14.78 -31.35 15.58
C ALA A 187 13.29 -31.71 15.58
N LEU A 188 12.89 -32.70 14.77
CA LEU A 188 11.52 -33.19 14.68
C LEU A 188 11.06 -33.86 15.98
N GLN A 189 11.93 -34.59 16.69
CA GLN A 189 11.59 -35.19 17.99
C GLN A 189 11.20 -34.17 19.06
N ARG A 190 11.67 -32.91 18.93
CA ARG A 190 11.31 -31.82 19.85
C ARG A 190 9.98 -31.15 19.50
N ILE A 191 9.40 -31.48 18.35
CA ILE A 191 8.10 -30.96 17.92
C ILE A 191 7.04 -32.00 18.34
N PRO A 192 6.07 -31.65 19.20
CA PRO A 192 4.96 -32.54 19.56
C PRO A 192 4.19 -33.03 18.33
N ASP A 193 3.75 -34.29 18.34
CA ASP A 193 3.02 -34.91 17.21
C ASP A 193 1.61 -34.34 16.98
N HIS A 194 1.05 -33.62 17.97
CA HIS A 194 -0.32 -33.11 17.95
C HIS A 194 -0.41 -31.59 17.72
N LYS A 195 0.72 -30.92 17.48
CA LYS A 195 0.77 -29.46 17.24
C LYS A 195 1.20 -29.21 15.79
N SER A 196 0.49 -28.29 15.13
CA SER A 196 0.90 -27.82 13.80
C SER A 196 2.29 -27.17 13.92
N ALA A 197 3.18 -27.47 12.99
CA ALA A 197 4.53 -26.91 13.04
C ALA A 197 5.04 -26.51 11.65
N ILE A 198 5.89 -25.48 11.65
CA ILE A 198 6.65 -25.02 10.51
C ILE A 198 8.13 -25.15 10.84
N LEU A 199 8.85 -25.94 10.05
CA LEU A 199 10.30 -26.09 10.12
C LEU A 199 10.96 -25.15 9.11
N VAL A 200 11.63 -24.12 9.59
CA VAL A 200 12.34 -23.12 8.78
C VAL A 200 13.81 -23.50 8.68
N MET A 201 14.18 -24.11 7.56
CA MET A 201 15.55 -24.53 7.25
C MET A 201 16.37 -23.34 6.73
N ILE A 202 17.34 -22.88 7.51
CA ILE A 202 18.14 -21.69 7.21
C ILE A 202 19.48 -22.07 6.59
N HIS A 203 19.60 -21.87 5.29
CA HIS A 203 20.83 -22.10 4.53
C HIS A 203 21.69 -20.84 4.58
N HIS A 204 22.84 -20.93 5.25
CA HIS A 204 23.80 -19.83 5.26
C HIS A 204 24.54 -19.76 3.93
N THR A 205 24.27 -18.75 3.12
CA THR A 205 24.88 -18.56 1.80
C THR A 205 24.84 -17.09 1.40
N TYR A 206 25.82 -16.65 0.61
CA TYR A 206 25.81 -15.33 -0.02
C TYR A 206 25.12 -15.35 -1.40
N ASP A 207 24.93 -16.53 -1.99
CA ASP A 207 24.38 -16.72 -3.34
C ASP A 207 22.84 -16.77 -3.32
N PRO A 208 22.13 -15.79 -3.92
CA PRO A 208 20.68 -15.81 -4.00
C PRO A 208 20.12 -16.94 -4.88
N ASN A 209 20.95 -17.56 -5.72
CA ASN A 209 20.60 -18.68 -6.59
C ASN A 209 21.09 -20.03 -6.04
N TYR A 210 21.51 -20.08 -4.77
CA TYR A 210 21.98 -21.30 -4.14
C TYR A 210 20.94 -22.43 -4.27
N ILE A 211 21.41 -23.55 -4.82
CA ILE A 211 20.63 -24.76 -4.98
C ILE A 211 20.68 -25.51 -3.66
N VAL A 212 19.54 -25.54 -2.98
CA VAL A 212 19.37 -26.33 -1.76
C VAL A 212 19.18 -27.80 -2.13
N PRO A 213 19.92 -28.74 -1.51
CA PRO A 213 19.69 -30.17 -1.67
C PRO A 213 18.28 -30.57 -1.23
N GLU A 214 17.57 -31.34 -2.04
CA GLU A 214 16.27 -31.93 -1.67
C GLU A 214 16.48 -33.12 -0.74
N ASN A 215 16.59 -32.87 0.56
CA ASN A 215 16.62 -33.95 1.56
C ASN A 215 15.50 -33.75 2.58
N ARG A 216 14.30 -34.24 2.23
CA ARG A 216 13.05 -34.04 2.97
C ARG A 216 12.34 -35.34 3.36
N ASN A 217 12.94 -36.50 3.07
CA ASN A 217 12.30 -37.80 3.21
C ASN A 217 11.95 -38.17 4.66
N GLU A 218 12.57 -37.50 5.63
CA GLU A 218 12.42 -37.76 7.07
C GLU A 218 11.43 -36.81 7.76
N ILE A 219 10.84 -35.85 7.03
CA ILE A 219 9.93 -34.85 7.60
C ILE A 219 8.52 -35.41 7.72
N ARG A 220 7.94 -35.35 8.92
CA ARG A 220 6.56 -35.80 9.18
C ARG A 220 5.55 -35.00 8.35
N SER A 221 4.44 -35.63 7.95
CA SER A 221 3.44 -35.01 7.06
C SER A 221 2.68 -33.82 7.68
N ASP A 222 2.62 -33.74 9.01
CA ASP A 222 2.01 -32.66 9.78
C ASP A 222 2.91 -31.41 9.88
N VAL A 223 4.20 -31.52 9.54
CA VAL A 223 5.18 -30.44 9.61
C VAL A 223 5.40 -29.82 8.24
N LEU A 224 5.13 -28.52 8.11
CA LEU A 224 5.48 -27.77 6.90
C LEU A 224 6.96 -27.38 6.96
N ALA A 225 7.79 -27.93 6.07
CA ALA A 225 9.18 -27.50 5.95
C ALA A 225 9.38 -26.47 4.83
N VAL A 226 10.13 -25.40 5.10
CA VAL A 226 10.50 -24.37 4.11
C VAL A 226 11.99 -24.06 4.17
N ASP A 227 12.61 -23.87 3.00
CA ASP A 227 14.01 -23.49 2.89
C ASP A 227 14.16 -21.99 2.68
N ILE A 228 14.98 -21.35 3.50
CA ILE A 228 15.35 -19.95 3.34
C ILE A 228 16.86 -19.77 3.18
N LEU A 229 17.26 -18.82 2.34
CA LEU A 229 18.64 -18.40 2.18
C LEU A 229 18.90 -17.17 3.04
N PHE A 230 19.94 -17.23 3.85
CA PHE A 230 20.33 -16.19 4.78
C PHE A 230 21.83 -15.93 4.69
N HIS A 231 22.23 -14.69 4.86
CA HIS A 231 23.63 -14.31 5.02
C HIS A 231 23.78 -13.39 6.22
N GLU A 232 24.74 -13.66 7.10
CA GLU A 232 24.96 -12.93 8.35
C GLU A 232 24.99 -11.39 8.18
N LYS A 233 25.61 -10.87 7.10
CA LYS A 233 25.69 -9.42 6.83
C LYS A 233 24.47 -8.84 6.10
N LYS A 234 23.72 -9.67 5.37
CA LYS A 234 22.60 -9.20 4.53
C LYS A 234 21.23 -9.55 5.11
N GLY A 235 21.19 -10.39 6.13
CA GLY A 235 19.97 -11.04 6.58
C GLY A 235 19.46 -12.05 5.56
N LEU A 236 18.13 -12.23 5.53
CA LEU A 236 17.45 -13.00 4.50
C LEU A 236 17.82 -12.47 3.09
N LEU A 237 18.18 -13.35 2.16
CA LEU A 237 18.50 -12.94 0.79
C LEU A 237 17.24 -12.53 0.01
N ASN A 238 17.36 -11.60 -0.93
CA ASN A 238 16.27 -11.22 -1.83
C ASN A 238 16.27 -12.18 -3.03
N CYS A 239 15.45 -13.22 -2.98
CA CYS A 239 15.40 -14.25 -4.02
C CYS A 239 14.04 -14.95 -4.08
N GLN A 240 13.74 -15.52 -5.25
CA GLN A 240 12.49 -16.24 -5.52
C GLN A 240 12.23 -17.38 -4.52
N ARG A 241 13.28 -18.05 -4.03
CA ARG A 241 13.16 -19.12 -3.03
C ARG A 241 12.60 -18.58 -1.71
N ASN A 242 13.16 -17.47 -1.22
CA ASN A 242 12.68 -16.86 0.01
C ASN A 242 11.24 -16.36 -0.18
N ASP A 243 10.91 -15.74 -1.31
CA ASP A 243 9.54 -15.30 -1.62
C ASP A 243 8.55 -16.49 -1.61
N LEU A 244 8.92 -17.62 -2.21
CA LEU A 244 8.09 -18.83 -2.21
C LEU A 244 7.95 -19.44 -0.80
N ALA A 245 9.04 -19.48 -0.03
CA ALA A 245 9.01 -19.93 1.36
C ALA A 245 8.06 -19.05 2.19
N VAL A 246 8.09 -17.73 1.98
CA VAL A 246 7.13 -16.79 2.59
C VAL A 246 5.70 -17.15 2.20
N ASP A 247 5.40 -17.21 0.91
CA ASP A 247 4.04 -17.48 0.43
C ASP A 247 3.49 -18.82 0.98
N THR A 248 4.36 -19.83 1.10
CA THR A 248 4.01 -21.15 1.62
C THR A 248 3.69 -21.12 3.11
N VAL A 249 4.53 -20.43 3.91
CA VAL A 249 4.28 -20.21 5.34
C VAL A 249 2.97 -19.45 5.55
N LEU A 250 2.73 -18.39 4.76
CA LEU A 250 1.50 -17.61 4.83
C LEU A 250 0.25 -18.45 4.54
N GLY A 251 0.28 -19.27 3.48
CA GLY A 251 -0.84 -20.14 3.14
C GLY A 251 -1.16 -21.17 4.23
N LYS A 252 -0.16 -21.65 4.97
CA LYS A 252 -0.35 -22.57 6.10
C LYS A 252 -0.90 -21.86 7.35
N LEU A 253 -0.45 -20.64 7.61
CA LEU A 253 -0.86 -19.87 8.78
C LEU A 253 -2.25 -19.22 8.63
N ASN A 254 -2.67 -18.91 7.40
CA ASN A 254 -3.98 -18.31 7.14
C ASN A 254 -4.69 -18.99 5.96
N PRO A 255 -5.40 -20.10 6.20
CA PRO A 255 -6.08 -20.86 5.15
C PRO A 255 -7.19 -20.08 4.42
N GLN A 256 -7.66 -18.97 5.01
CA GLN A 256 -8.74 -18.14 4.45
C GLN A 256 -8.21 -16.95 3.61
N GLN A 257 -6.90 -16.74 3.50
CA GLN A 257 -6.38 -15.71 2.60
C GLN A 257 -6.61 -16.11 1.14
N PRO A 258 -7.23 -15.26 0.30
CA PRO A 258 -7.28 -15.50 -1.13
C PRO A 258 -5.85 -15.52 -1.66
N VAL A 259 -5.43 -16.66 -2.23
CA VAL A 259 -4.18 -16.76 -2.98
C VAL A 259 -4.32 -15.83 -4.18
N TRP A 260 -3.78 -14.62 -4.08
CA TRP A 260 -3.64 -13.76 -5.25
C TRP A 260 -2.82 -14.55 -6.27
N PRO A 261 -3.34 -14.78 -7.49
CA PRO A 261 -2.52 -15.40 -8.52
C PRO A 261 -1.29 -14.51 -8.67
N LYS A 262 -0.10 -15.11 -8.55
CA LYS A 262 1.15 -14.46 -9.00
C LYS A 262 0.82 -13.81 -10.34
N PRO A 263 1.21 -12.55 -10.62
CA PRO A 263 0.99 -11.96 -11.93
C PRO A 263 1.66 -12.88 -12.94
N GLN A 264 0.89 -13.82 -13.49
CA GLN A 264 1.36 -14.69 -14.52
C GLN A 264 1.68 -13.73 -15.66
N LYS A 265 2.82 -13.96 -16.31
CA LYS A 265 3.26 -13.20 -17.48
C LYS A 265 2.31 -13.41 -18.68
N ILE A 266 0.99 -13.48 -18.48
CA ILE A 266 -0.07 -13.58 -19.49
C ILE A 266 -0.23 -12.24 -20.23
N TRP A 267 0.15 -11.11 -19.61
CA TRP A 267 0.11 -9.80 -20.26
C TRP A 267 0.99 -9.76 -21.52
N ILE A 268 2.09 -10.51 -21.55
CA ILE A 268 2.98 -10.58 -22.73
C ILE A 268 2.27 -11.26 -23.92
N PRO A 269 1.72 -12.49 -23.81
CA PRO A 269 0.98 -13.10 -24.90
C PRO A 269 -0.31 -12.34 -25.25
N ILE A 270 -0.99 -11.69 -24.30
CA ILE A 270 -2.16 -10.84 -24.61
C ILE A 270 -1.75 -9.61 -25.42
N VAL A 271 -0.68 -8.90 -25.03
CA VAL A 271 -0.19 -7.72 -25.77
C VAL A 271 0.29 -8.12 -27.16
N ILE A 272 0.95 -9.28 -27.30
CA ILE A 272 1.34 -9.82 -28.61
C ILE A 272 0.11 -10.16 -29.44
N LEU A 273 -0.88 -10.85 -28.87
CA LEU A 273 -2.13 -11.21 -29.57
C LEU A 273 -2.89 -9.96 -30.03
N VAL A 274 -3.04 -8.95 -29.17
CA VAL A 274 -3.69 -7.67 -29.49
C VAL A 274 -2.92 -6.91 -30.57
N SER A 275 -1.58 -6.91 -30.52
CA SER A 275 -0.73 -6.29 -31.54
C SER A 275 -0.86 -7.00 -32.90
N VAL A 276 -0.94 -8.34 -32.89
CA VAL A 276 -1.17 -9.15 -34.10
C VAL A 276 -2.57 -8.92 -34.66
N ILE A 277 -3.61 -8.86 -33.83
CA ILE A 277 -4.98 -8.57 -34.26
C ILE A 277 -5.08 -7.16 -34.85
N LEU A 278 -4.48 -6.15 -34.21
CA LEU A 278 -4.43 -4.79 -34.75
C LEU A 278 -3.67 -4.75 -36.07
N PHE A 279 -2.51 -5.42 -36.15
CA PHE A 279 -1.74 -5.50 -37.39
C PHE A 279 -2.53 -6.18 -38.52
N LEU A 280 -3.20 -7.30 -38.24
CA LEU A 280 -4.05 -8.00 -39.22
C LEU A 280 -5.24 -7.12 -39.63
N PHE A 281 -5.90 -6.47 -38.68
CA PHE A 281 -6.99 -5.52 -38.93
C PHE A 281 -6.54 -4.37 -39.84
N PHE A 282 -5.40 -3.74 -39.55
CA PHE A 282 -4.84 -2.67 -40.39
C PHE A 282 -4.30 -3.18 -41.73
N SER A 283 -3.80 -4.42 -41.81
CA SER A 283 -3.36 -5.01 -43.09
C SER A 283 -4.51 -5.40 -44.02
N GLN A 284 -5.68 -5.73 -43.44
CA GLN A 284 -6.85 -6.20 -44.18
C GLN A 284 -7.85 -5.07 -44.50
N PHE A 285 -7.91 -4.02 -43.67
CA PHE A 285 -8.81 -2.88 -43.82
C PHE A 285 -8.12 -1.52 -44.03
N GLY A 286 -6.79 -1.43 -43.91
CA GLY A 286 -6.04 -0.19 -44.03
C GLY A 286 -6.06 0.46 -45.42
N SER A 287 -6.54 -0.25 -46.45
CA SER A 287 -6.77 0.31 -47.79
C SER A 287 -8.18 0.89 -48.01
N GLN A 288 -9.13 0.70 -47.07
CA GLN A 288 -10.50 1.22 -47.20
C GLN A 288 -10.79 2.48 -46.38
N PHE A 289 -9.91 2.89 -45.47
CA PHE A 289 -10.03 4.15 -44.74
C PHE A 289 -8.98 5.16 -45.23
N THR A 290 -9.16 5.64 -46.46
CA THR A 290 -8.67 6.99 -46.81
C THR A 290 -9.59 7.99 -46.11
N LEU A 291 -9.05 8.71 -45.12
CA LEU A 291 -9.74 9.85 -44.54
C LEU A 291 -10.08 10.85 -45.66
N PRO A 292 -11.34 11.28 -45.82
CA PRO A 292 -11.66 12.31 -46.80
C PRO A 292 -11.04 13.63 -46.33
N THR A 293 -10.13 14.19 -47.12
CA THR A 293 -9.46 15.48 -46.89
C THR A 293 -10.39 16.71 -47.02
N SER A 294 -11.68 16.54 -46.81
CA SER A 294 -12.71 17.56 -47.11
C SER A 294 -13.57 17.87 -45.88
N ARG A 295 -12.95 18.35 -44.80
CA ARG A 295 -13.67 19.05 -43.71
C ARG A 295 -12.75 20.03 -42.97
N LEU A 296 -12.27 21.03 -43.73
CA LEU A 296 -11.63 22.24 -43.19
C LEU A 296 -12.44 23.52 -43.49
N LEU A 297 -13.72 23.37 -43.85
CA LEU A 297 -14.64 24.48 -44.17
C LEU A 297 -15.96 24.43 -43.38
N LEU A 298 -15.91 24.08 -42.09
CA LEU A 298 -17.03 24.26 -41.16
C LEU A 298 -16.59 24.87 -39.84
N TYR A 299 -15.72 25.89 -39.91
CA TYR A 299 -15.39 26.74 -38.77
C TYR A 299 -15.44 28.24 -39.13
N ARG A 300 -16.27 28.61 -40.12
CA ARG A 300 -16.45 30.01 -40.53
C ARG A 300 -17.88 30.55 -40.41
N ASP A 301 -18.87 29.72 -40.09
CA ASP A 301 -20.29 30.12 -40.08
C ASP A 301 -21.03 29.91 -38.74
N ALA A 302 -20.32 29.58 -37.65
CA ALA A 302 -20.92 29.49 -36.31
C ALA A 302 -20.89 30.81 -35.52
N SER A 303 -20.37 31.90 -36.12
CA SER A 303 -20.34 33.25 -35.54
C SER A 303 -21.51 34.14 -36.01
N THR A 304 -22.49 33.59 -36.74
CA THR A 304 -23.62 34.36 -37.31
C THR A 304 -24.99 34.01 -36.69
N LEU A 305 -25.06 33.14 -35.68
CA LEU A 305 -26.34 32.69 -35.08
C LEU A 305 -26.49 32.92 -33.57
N LEU A 306 -25.56 33.63 -32.93
CA LEU A 306 -25.75 34.17 -31.59
C LEU A 306 -25.47 35.68 -31.69
N GLY A 307 -26.53 36.48 -31.68
CA GLY A 307 -26.42 37.93 -31.68
C GLY A 307 -25.57 38.40 -30.51
N GLU A 308 -24.60 39.27 -30.80
CA GLU A 308 -23.83 39.92 -29.74
C GLU A 308 -24.76 40.79 -28.89
N PRO A 309 -24.60 40.81 -27.55
CA PRO A 309 -25.26 41.78 -26.71
C PRO A 309 -24.74 43.19 -27.02
N GLU A 310 -25.66 44.14 -27.15
CA GLU A 310 -25.38 45.56 -27.33
C GLU A 310 -24.45 46.08 -26.21
N PRO A 311 -23.38 46.85 -26.53
CA PRO A 311 -22.47 47.33 -25.51
C PRO A 311 -23.13 48.41 -24.64
N GLU A 312 -23.07 48.25 -23.31
CA GLU A 312 -23.45 49.29 -22.36
C GLU A 312 -22.64 50.59 -22.58
N PRO A 313 -23.24 51.77 -22.36
CA PRO A 313 -22.54 53.04 -22.49
C PRO A 313 -21.45 53.19 -21.42
N VAL A 314 -20.22 53.43 -21.87
CA VAL A 314 -19.05 53.70 -21.02
C VAL A 314 -19.26 55.00 -20.23
N PRO A 315 -19.10 55.00 -18.88
CA PRO A 315 -19.12 56.24 -18.10
C PRO A 315 -17.90 57.10 -18.41
N ALA A 316 -18.12 58.41 -18.61
CA ALA A 316 -17.09 59.39 -18.90
C ALA A 316 -15.99 59.40 -17.82
N HIS A 317 -14.73 59.29 -18.25
CA HIS A 317 -13.58 59.52 -17.36
C HIS A 317 -13.52 60.99 -16.90
N PRO A 318 -13.24 61.26 -15.61
CA PRO A 318 -13.05 62.62 -15.13
C PRO A 318 -11.77 63.22 -15.72
N THR A 319 -11.89 64.47 -16.18
CA THR A 319 -10.78 65.30 -16.67
C THR A 319 -9.74 65.54 -15.55
N PRO A 320 -8.44 65.57 -15.88
CA PRO A 320 -7.39 65.87 -14.90
C PRO A 320 -7.46 67.35 -14.47
N PRO A 321 -7.11 67.68 -13.21
CA PRO A 321 -7.15 69.04 -12.72
C PRO A 321 -6.05 69.91 -13.37
N TYR A 322 -6.41 71.16 -13.67
CA TYR A 322 -5.49 72.18 -14.17
C TYR A 322 -4.36 72.47 -13.17
N PRO A 323 -3.16 72.84 -13.64
CA PRO A 323 -2.07 73.29 -12.76
C PRO A 323 -2.41 74.65 -12.13
N PRO A 324 -1.93 74.93 -10.90
CA PRO A 324 -2.26 76.15 -10.19
C PRO A 324 -1.64 77.39 -10.86
N LEU A 325 -2.45 78.45 -10.95
CA LEU A 325 -2.04 79.79 -11.34
C LEU A 325 -1.05 80.35 -10.31
N VAL A 326 0.11 80.77 -10.81
CA VAL A 326 1.12 81.53 -10.07
C VAL A 326 0.58 82.94 -9.85
N HIS A 327 0.45 83.35 -8.59
CA HIS A 327 0.36 84.75 -8.18
C HIS A 327 1.48 85.05 -7.19
#